data_AF-A0A8T2JL47-F1
#
_entry.id   AF-A0A8T2JL47-F1
#
_cell.length_a   1.000
_cell.length_b   1.000
_cell.length_c   1.000
_cell.angle_alpha   90.00
_cell.angle_beta   90.00
_cell.angle_gamma   90.00
#
_symmetry.space_group_name_H-M   'P 1'
#
loop_
_entity.id
_entity.type
_entity.pdbx_description
1 polymer ?
#
loop_
_entity_poly.entity_id
_entity_poly.type
_entity_poly.pdbx_seq_one_letter_code
_entity_poly.pdbx_strand_id
1 'polypeptide(L)'
;MSSAFQASLEGGLSRITQGQPLEVAFGSQITLRNTLGKPVPCWLHSHKHTYPIRYEEGRGSSHQQQVTCYPYKDVNNWWIVKDPSRQEMAVDSPPRPVRHGDVIQLLHGMTARFLNT
;
A
#
# COMPACT_ATOMS: atom_id res chain seq x y z
N MET A 1 16.38 7.40 -8.95
CA MET A 1 16.99 7.34 -7.60
C MET A 1 16.12 6.48 -6.68
N SER A 2 16.72 5.65 -5.83
CA SER A 2 16.01 4.79 -4.88
C SER A 2 15.50 5.60 -3.67
N SER A 3 14.48 5.08 -2.98
CA SER A 3 13.97 5.72 -1.75
C SER A 3 15.01 5.75 -0.63
N ALA A 4 15.82 4.71 -0.50
CA ALA A 4 16.89 4.64 0.51
C ALA A 4 17.95 5.73 0.32
N PHE A 5 18.36 5.97 -0.94
CA PHE A 5 19.28 7.07 -1.24
C PHE A 5 18.63 8.44 -0.99
N GLN A 6 17.34 8.61 -1.33
CA GLN A 6 16.64 9.86 -1.02
C GLN A 6 16.56 10.13 0.50
N ALA A 7 16.47 9.07 1.31
CA ALA A 7 16.43 9.18 2.77
C ALA A 7 17.76 9.58 3.40
N SER A 8 18.89 9.35 2.72
CA SER A 8 20.22 9.75 3.21
C SER A 8 20.59 11.20 2.87
N LEU A 9 19.77 11.92 2.10
CA LEU A 9 20.03 13.31 1.73
C LEU A 9 19.57 14.27 2.84
N GLU A 10 20.18 15.46 2.90
CA GLU A 10 19.71 16.53 3.77
C GLU A 10 18.68 17.41 3.04
N GLY A 11 17.51 17.59 3.66
CA GLY A 11 16.43 18.42 3.12
C GLY A 11 15.63 17.80 1.95
N GLY A 12 14.67 18.55 1.43
CA GLY A 12 13.81 18.12 0.32
C GLY A 12 12.99 16.86 0.64
N LEU A 13 13.05 15.86 -0.24
CA LEU A 13 12.29 14.61 -0.13
C LEU A 13 12.72 13.72 1.05
N SER A 14 13.92 13.93 1.60
CA SER A 14 14.40 13.13 2.73
C SER A 14 13.57 13.32 3.99
N ARG A 15 12.96 14.50 4.18
CA ARG A 15 12.03 14.79 5.29
C ARG A 15 10.84 13.83 5.37
N ILE A 16 10.49 13.18 4.26
CA ILE A 16 9.36 12.24 4.18
C ILE A 16 9.79 10.81 4.51
N THR A 17 11.08 10.49 4.32
CA THR A 17 11.63 9.12 4.44
C THR A 17 12.60 8.96 5.60
N GLN A 18 13.09 10.06 6.18
CA GLN A 18 14.00 10.07 7.32
C GLN A 18 13.28 9.55 8.56
N GLY A 19 13.93 8.64 9.30
CA GLY A 19 13.35 8.03 10.50
C GLY A 19 12.28 6.97 10.23
N GLN A 20 12.04 6.58 8.96
CA GLN A 20 11.17 5.45 8.67
C GLN A 20 11.79 4.15 9.23
N PRO A 21 10.99 3.29 9.89
CA PRO A 21 11.46 1.99 10.35
C PRO A 21 12.02 1.16 9.19
N LEU A 22 13.13 0.46 9.45
CA LEU A 22 13.74 -0.44 8.46
C LEU A 22 12.99 -1.78 8.35
N GLU A 23 12.38 -2.23 9.45
CA GLU A 23 11.59 -3.46 9.48
C GLU A 23 10.10 -3.14 9.38
N VAL A 24 9.38 -3.95 8.58
CA VAL A 24 7.92 -3.93 8.50
C VAL A 24 7.37 -4.94 9.50
N ALA A 25 6.33 -4.55 10.25
CA ALA A 25 5.65 -5.37 11.24
C ALA A 25 4.16 -5.50 10.92
N PHE A 26 3.49 -6.49 11.51
CA PHE A 26 2.04 -6.51 11.51
C PHE A 26 1.49 -5.27 12.22
N GLY A 27 0.52 -4.59 11.60
CA GLY A 27 0.01 -3.29 12.00
C GLY A 27 0.75 -2.09 11.39
N SER A 28 1.86 -2.29 10.68
CA SER A 28 2.57 -1.19 10.00
C SER A 28 1.70 -0.56 8.92
N GLN A 29 1.70 0.78 8.89
CA GLN A 29 1.21 1.57 7.78
C GLN A 29 2.34 1.75 6.76
N ILE A 30 2.08 1.38 5.51
CA ILE A 30 3.07 1.38 4.43
C ILE A 30 2.52 2.01 3.15
N THR A 31 3.41 2.43 2.27
CA THR A 31 3.10 2.70 0.86
C THR A 31 3.94 1.76 0.00
N LEU A 32 3.34 1.14 -1.01
CA LEU A 32 4.02 0.20 -1.91
C LEU A 32 4.31 0.90 -3.22
N ARG A 33 5.58 0.94 -3.64
CA ARG A 33 6.02 1.57 -4.89
C ARG A 33 6.50 0.50 -5.87
N ASN A 34 6.00 0.54 -7.09
CA ASN A 34 6.51 -0.30 -8.17
C ASN A 34 7.95 0.12 -8.56
N THR A 35 8.88 -0.83 -8.53
CA THR A 35 10.29 -0.62 -8.89
C THR A 35 10.57 -0.75 -10.39
N LEU A 36 9.70 -1.45 -11.13
CA LEU A 36 9.82 -1.71 -12.57
C LEU A 36 9.04 -0.72 -13.44
N GLY A 37 8.16 0.09 -12.84
CA GLY A 37 7.39 1.13 -13.52
C GLY A 37 8.32 2.22 -14.10
N LYS A 38 8.74 2.04 -15.35
CA LYS A 38 9.44 3.04 -16.16
C LYS A 38 8.49 3.48 -17.28
N PRO A 39 8.43 4.79 -17.62
CA PRO A 39 9.30 5.87 -17.12
C PRO A 39 8.85 6.50 -15.79
N VAL A 40 7.59 6.30 -15.37
CA VAL A 40 7.03 6.98 -14.19
C VAL A 40 6.84 5.98 -13.03
N PRO A 41 7.41 6.25 -11.85
CA PRO A 41 7.12 5.44 -10.68
C PRO A 41 5.66 5.58 -10.28
N CYS A 42 5.06 4.52 -9.77
CA CYS A 42 3.70 4.58 -9.26
C CYS A 42 3.55 3.76 -7.98
N TRP A 43 2.58 4.15 -7.17
CA TRP A 43 2.24 3.54 -5.90
C TRP A 43 0.95 2.75 -6.01
N LEU A 44 0.83 1.68 -5.23
CA LEU A 44 -0.42 0.96 -5.05
C LEU A 44 -1.44 1.93 -4.41
N HIS A 45 -2.50 2.23 -5.15
CA HIS A 45 -3.46 3.28 -4.83
C HIS A 45 -4.88 2.75 -4.85
N SER A 46 -5.74 3.25 -3.98
CA SER A 46 -7.18 2.94 -4.05
C SER A 46 -8.04 4.12 -3.62
N HIS A 47 -9.16 4.33 -4.30
CA HIS A 47 -10.08 5.44 -4.07
C HIS A 47 -11.51 4.93 -4.11
N LYS A 48 -12.49 5.73 -3.69
CA LYS A 48 -13.88 5.27 -3.47
C LYS A 48 -14.64 4.82 -4.74
N HIS A 49 -14.05 4.95 -5.93
CA HIS A 49 -14.69 4.50 -7.16
C HIS A 49 -14.57 2.98 -7.33
N THR A 50 -15.58 2.38 -7.94
CA THR A 50 -15.65 0.96 -8.26
C THR A 50 -15.51 0.74 -9.75
N TYR A 51 -15.13 -0.46 -10.18
CA TYR A 51 -15.16 -0.81 -11.60
C TYR A 51 -16.60 -0.83 -12.13
N PRO A 52 -16.87 -0.43 -13.38
CA PRO A 52 -18.21 -0.55 -13.97
C PRO A 52 -18.74 -1.99 -13.90
N ILE A 53 -20.03 -2.18 -13.59
CA ILE A 53 -20.67 -3.52 -13.62
C ILE A 53 -20.55 -4.12 -15.02
N ARG A 54 -20.79 -3.30 -16.06
CA ARG A 54 -20.63 -3.64 -17.47
C ARG A 54 -19.88 -2.54 -18.19
N TYR A 55 -18.93 -2.93 -19.04
CA TYR A 55 -18.23 -2.04 -19.97
C TYR A 55 -18.98 -1.97 -21.31
N GLU A 56 -18.69 -0.95 -22.13
CA GLU A 56 -19.33 -0.76 -23.44
C GLU A 56 -19.15 -1.97 -24.38
N GLU A 57 -18.00 -2.64 -24.30
CA GLU A 57 -17.68 -3.87 -25.05
C GLU A 57 -18.39 -5.13 -24.50
N GLY A 58 -19.29 -4.99 -23.51
CA GLY A 58 -20.08 -6.07 -22.94
C GLY A 58 -19.42 -6.87 -21.82
N ARG A 59 -18.13 -6.63 -21.53
CA ARG A 59 -17.42 -7.28 -20.41
C ARG A 59 -18.05 -6.90 -19.08
N GLY A 60 -18.25 -7.89 -18.19
CA GLY A 60 -18.70 -7.67 -16.81
C GLY A 60 -17.55 -7.53 -15.81
N SER A 61 -17.82 -6.94 -14.65
CA SER A 61 -16.92 -6.97 -13.48
C SER A 61 -17.68 -7.24 -12.18
N SER A 62 -16.95 -7.53 -11.11
CA SER A 62 -17.50 -7.71 -9.76
C SER A 62 -18.03 -6.42 -9.11
N HIS A 63 -17.90 -5.27 -9.79
CA HIS A 63 -18.22 -3.94 -9.26
C HIS A 63 -17.50 -3.60 -7.93
N GLN A 64 -16.36 -4.23 -7.69
CA GLN A 64 -15.54 -3.96 -6.51
C GLN A 64 -14.71 -2.68 -6.68
N GLN A 65 -14.10 -2.25 -5.58
CA GLN A 65 -13.29 -1.03 -5.51
C GLN A 65 -12.10 -1.09 -6.47
N GLN A 66 -11.82 0.03 -7.14
CA GLN A 66 -10.67 0.15 -8.01
C GLN A 66 -9.38 0.21 -7.19
N VAL A 67 -8.39 -0.57 -7.63
CA VAL A 67 -7.02 -0.49 -7.16
C VAL A 67 -6.14 -0.22 -8.38
N THR A 68 -5.37 0.85 -8.33
CA THR A 68 -4.62 1.38 -9.48
C THR A 68 -3.17 1.64 -9.11
N CYS A 69 -2.36 2.02 -10.12
CA CYS A 69 -1.01 2.51 -9.91
C CYS A 69 -1.00 4.03 -10.12
N TYR A 70 -0.86 4.81 -9.04
CA TYR A 70 -0.92 6.27 -9.08
C TYR A 70 0.48 6.90 -8.98
N PRO A 71 0.85 7.88 -9.83
CA PRO A 71 2.23 8.35 -9.95
C PRO A 71 2.65 9.42 -8.93
N TYR A 72 1.77 9.85 -8.03
CA TYR A 72 2.07 10.88 -7.04
C TYR A 72 1.88 10.37 -5.61
N LYS A 73 2.50 11.08 -4.65
CA LYS A 73 2.28 10.83 -3.22
C LYS A 73 0.88 11.31 -2.86
N ASP A 74 0.08 10.41 -2.29
CA ASP A 74 -1.31 10.65 -1.94
C ASP A 74 -1.67 9.87 -0.65
N VAL A 75 -2.66 10.37 0.10
CA VAL A 75 -3.15 9.69 1.31
C VAL A 75 -3.80 8.33 0.99
N ASN A 76 -4.32 8.17 -0.22
CA ASN A 76 -4.89 6.94 -0.75
C ASN A 76 -3.83 5.92 -1.21
N ASN A 77 -2.54 6.18 -0.97
CA ASN A 77 -1.47 5.21 -1.19
C ASN A 77 -1.14 4.39 0.07
N TRP A 78 -1.78 4.70 1.21
CA TRP A 78 -1.50 4.05 2.49
C TRP A 78 -2.26 2.74 2.65
N TRP A 79 -1.53 1.70 3.05
CA TRP A 79 -2.03 0.36 3.35
C TRP A 79 -1.55 -0.09 4.72
N ILE A 80 -2.36 -0.89 5.39
CA ILE A 80 -2.02 -1.51 6.67
C ILE A 80 -1.71 -2.98 6.42
N VAL A 81 -0.57 -3.44 6.93
CA VAL A 81 -0.18 -4.85 6.90
C VAL A 81 -0.89 -5.58 8.02
N LYS A 82 -1.90 -6.39 7.69
CA LYS A 82 -2.74 -7.10 8.65
C LYS A 82 -2.43 -8.59 8.66
N ASP A 83 -2.43 -9.17 9.85
CA ASP A 83 -2.36 -10.62 10.04
C ASP A 83 -3.72 -11.26 9.67
N PRO A 84 -3.78 -12.20 8.71
CA PRO A 84 -5.03 -12.87 8.33
C PRO A 84 -5.64 -13.72 9.46
N SER A 85 -4.82 -14.22 10.40
CA SER A 85 -5.27 -15.09 11.50
C SER A 85 -5.96 -14.33 12.64
N ARG A 86 -5.84 -12.99 12.65
CA ARG A 86 -6.42 -12.14 13.70
C ARG A 86 -7.59 -11.33 13.14
N GLN A 87 -8.69 -11.29 13.88
CA GLN A 87 -9.83 -10.46 13.52
C GLN A 87 -9.59 -8.99 13.89
N GLU A 88 -8.92 -8.76 15.02
CA GLU A 88 -8.63 -7.43 15.53
C GLU A 88 -7.45 -6.77 14.80
N MET A 89 -7.47 -5.43 14.81
CA MET A 89 -6.39 -4.57 14.29
C MET A 89 -5.36 -4.21 15.36
N ALA A 90 -5.30 -5.00 16.45
CA ALA A 90 -4.39 -4.76 17.56
C ALA A 90 -2.92 -4.92 17.11
N VAL A 91 -2.08 -3.94 17.49
CA VAL A 91 -0.64 -3.97 17.27
C VAL A 91 0.02 -4.64 18.48
N ASP A 92 0.89 -5.62 18.23
CA ASP A 92 1.66 -6.27 19.28
C ASP A 92 2.65 -5.28 19.93
N SER A 93 2.94 -5.48 21.23
CA SER A 93 4.01 -4.77 21.95
C SER A 93 4.92 -5.79 22.62
N PRO A 94 6.16 -6.00 22.11
CA PRO A 94 6.79 -5.30 20.99
C PRO A 94 6.15 -5.65 19.63
N PRO A 95 6.27 -4.78 18.60
CA PRO A 95 5.75 -5.06 17.25
C PRO A 95 6.32 -6.36 16.69
N ARG A 96 5.44 -7.22 16.16
CA ARG A 96 5.85 -8.48 15.54
C ARG A 96 6.28 -8.25 14.09
N PRO A 97 7.56 -8.48 13.74
CA PRO A 97 8.06 -8.26 12.39
C PRO A 97 7.43 -9.24 11.39
N VAL A 98 7.22 -8.78 10.17
CA VAL A 98 6.84 -9.63 9.03
C VAL A 98 8.09 -10.29 8.48
N ARG A 99 8.06 -11.61 8.30
CA ARG A 99 9.17 -12.40 7.79
C ARG A 99 8.86 -12.95 6.39
N HIS A 100 9.91 -13.38 5.70
CA HIS A 100 9.76 -14.05 4.42
C HIS A 100 8.91 -15.32 4.57
N GLY A 101 7.92 -15.51 3.71
CA GLY A 101 6.98 -16.62 3.76
C GLY A 101 5.69 -16.33 4.54
N ASP A 102 5.62 -15.23 5.28
CA ASP A 102 4.40 -14.84 5.99
C ASP A 102 3.28 -14.45 4.99
N VAL A 103 2.07 -14.89 5.30
CA VAL A 103 0.87 -14.45 4.59
C VAL A 103 0.35 -13.19 5.26
N ILE A 104 0.14 -12.14 4.47
CA ILE A 104 -0.39 -10.85 4.94
C ILE A 104 -1.68 -10.50 4.19
N GLN A 105 -2.52 -9.67 4.82
CA GLN A 105 -3.58 -8.94 4.15
C GLN A 105 -3.20 -7.47 4.04
N LEU A 106 -3.48 -6.84 2.91
CA LEU A 106 -3.34 -5.40 2.74
C LEU A 106 -4.71 -4.76 2.90
N LEU A 107 -4.87 -3.97 3.96
CA LEU A 107 -6.07 -3.17 4.22
C LEU A 107 -5.82 -1.73 3.78
N HIS A 108 -6.66 -1.20 2.90
CA HIS A 108 -6.51 0.17 2.44
C HIS A 108 -6.87 1.17 3.57
N GLY A 109 -5.95 2.09 3.87
CA GLY A 109 -6.07 2.97 5.04
C GLY A 109 -7.28 3.90 4.99
N MET A 110 -7.62 4.44 3.82
CA MET A 110 -8.70 5.43 3.69
C MET A 110 -10.09 4.83 3.50
N THR A 111 -10.20 3.61 2.97
CA THR A 111 -11.52 3.00 2.65
C THR A 111 -11.81 1.72 3.42
N ALA A 112 -10.88 1.23 4.24
CA ALA A 112 -11.02 0.01 5.02
C ALA A 112 -11.47 -1.21 4.18
N ARG A 113 -11.06 -1.27 2.91
CA ARG A 113 -11.25 -2.43 2.03
C ARG A 113 -9.96 -3.21 1.91
N PHE A 114 -10.08 -4.53 1.88
CA PHE A 114 -8.95 -5.40 1.61
C PHE A 114 -8.60 -5.39 0.13
N LEU A 115 -7.32 -5.52 -0.18
CA LEU A 115 -6.88 -5.91 -1.51
C LEU A 115 -7.38 -7.34 -1.79
N ASN A 116 -8.02 -7.54 -2.93
CA ASN A 116 -8.60 -8.82 -3.33
C ASN A 116 -8.36 -9.06 -4.82
N THR A 117 -8.41 -10.34 -5.23
CA THR A 117 -8.26 -10.80 -6.63
C THR A 117 -9.57 -11.34 -7.17
#